data_AF-B6WTH7-F1
#
_entry.id   AF-B6WTH7-F1
#
_cell.length_a   1.000
_cell.length_b   1.000
_cell.length_c   1.000
_cell.angle_alpha   90.00
_cell.angle_beta   90.00
_cell.angle_gamma   90.00
#
_symmetry.space_group_name_H-M   'P 1'
#
loop_
_entity.id
_entity.type
_entity.pdbx_description
1 polymer ?
#
loop_
_entity_poly.entity_id
_entity_poly.type
_entity_poly.pdbx_seq_one_letter_code
_entity_poly.pdbx_strand_id
1 'polypeptide(L)'
;MTMPYSPGRALFEGNGTATDFPFSFKVWGTDQLSVTLTGPDGTSRPASGWKARLNDDGGSVTYLHDGAPLPEGWKLAITRNMPFEQQIDLVSGTRFDAEVIETGLDRATAERQQLLEQLQRAVILPPTSDETPEDMALELLRARDEAAKSAGTAQSSAQTAITSASRAAASEQAAAGHEQAAR
;
A
#
# COMPACT_ATOMS: atom_id res chain seq x y z
N MET A 1 -15.30 -4.66 28.87
CA MET A 1 -13.84 -4.41 29.02
C MET A 1 -13.56 -3.30 28.04
N THR A 2 -13.07 -2.14 28.49
CA THR A 2 -12.97 -0.97 27.60
C THR A 2 -11.97 -1.20 26.47
N MET A 3 -12.33 -0.88 25.24
CA MET A 3 -11.44 -1.05 24.09
C MET A 3 -10.15 -0.18 24.17
N PRO A 4 -8.96 -0.79 24.26
CA PRO A 4 -7.70 -0.05 24.14
C PRO A 4 -7.41 0.33 22.68
N TYR A 5 -6.49 1.28 22.49
CA TYR A 5 -5.92 1.52 21.16
C TYR A 5 -5.18 0.28 20.66
N SER A 6 -5.50 -0.15 19.44
CA SER A 6 -4.74 -1.19 18.73
C SER A 6 -4.61 -0.81 17.26
N PRO A 7 -3.45 -1.06 16.62
CA PRO A 7 -3.31 -0.91 15.17
C PRO A 7 -4.34 -1.81 14.48
N GLY A 8 -5.17 -1.25 13.59
CA GLY A 8 -6.16 -2.01 12.81
C GLY A 8 -5.57 -2.89 11.70
N ARG A 9 -4.24 -3.13 11.74
CA ARG A 9 -3.45 -3.82 10.72
C ARG A 9 -2.30 -4.60 11.34
N ALA A 10 -2.10 -5.83 10.87
CA ALA A 10 -0.90 -6.65 11.08
C ALA A 10 -0.25 -6.94 9.72
N LEU A 11 1.07 -6.79 9.61
CA LEU A 11 1.84 -6.95 8.37
C LEU A 11 2.94 -7.98 8.57
N PHE A 12 3.07 -8.89 7.60
CA PHE A 12 4.04 -9.98 7.61
C PHE A 12 4.80 -10.03 6.29
N GLU A 13 6.09 -10.35 6.38
CA GLU A 13 6.92 -10.71 5.24
C GLU A 13 7.05 -12.23 5.18
N GLY A 14 6.91 -12.79 3.98
CA GLY A 14 7.10 -14.21 3.76
C GLY A 14 8.54 -14.62 4.02
N ASN A 15 8.69 -15.81 4.60
CA ASN A 15 9.97 -16.38 5.02
C ASN A 15 10.10 -17.87 4.64
N GLY A 16 9.19 -18.38 3.81
CA GLY A 16 9.15 -19.77 3.37
C GLY A 16 8.77 -20.79 4.45
N THR A 17 8.38 -20.37 5.66
CA THR A 17 8.09 -21.27 6.78
C THR A 17 6.80 -20.96 7.53
N ALA A 18 6.41 -19.69 7.63
CA ALA A 18 5.22 -19.27 8.37
C ALA A 18 3.91 -19.65 7.66
N THR A 19 2.99 -20.25 8.42
CA THR A 19 1.61 -20.57 8.00
C THR A 19 0.55 -19.92 8.88
N ASP A 20 0.95 -19.41 10.04
CA ASP A 20 0.07 -18.78 11.04
C ASP A 20 0.54 -17.34 11.29
N PHE A 21 -0.39 -16.41 11.20
CA PHE A 21 -0.16 -14.97 11.19
C PHE A 21 -1.00 -14.30 12.29
N PRO A 22 -0.41 -13.97 13.45
CA PRO A 22 -1.14 -13.39 14.57
C PRO A 22 -1.60 -11.95 14.30
N PHE A 23 -2.68 -11.52 14.95
CA PHE A 23 -3.06 -10.10 14.97
C PHE A 23 -3.58 -9.72 16.35
N SER A 24 -3.43 -8.46 16.73
CA SER A 24 -3.68 -7.94 18.08
C SER A 24 -4.71 -6.82 18.09
N PHE A 25 -5.79 -7.01 17.34
CA PHE A 25 -6.89 -6.06 17.27
C PHE A 25 -8.23 -6.78 17.35
N LYS A 26 -9.18 -6.23 18.12
CA LYS A 26 -10.51 -6.80 18.30
C LYS A 26 -11.30 -6.81 16.99
N VAL A 27 -11.99 -7.94 16.76
CA VAL A 27 -13.15 -8.13 15.86
C VAL A 27 -14.16 -9.05 16.57
N TRP A 28 -15.42 -9.03 16.13
CA TRP A 28 -16.50 -9.88 16.68
C TRP A 28 -16.81 -11.11 15.81
N GLY A 29 -16.33 -11.12 14.57
CA GLY A 29 -16.48 -12.23 13.64
C GLY A 29 -15.29 -12.31 12.70
N THR A 30 -15.01 -13.50 12.17
CA THR A 30 -13.89 -13.69 11.23
C THR A 30 -14.15 -13.04 9.88
N ASP A 31 -15.43 -12.85 9.53
CA ASP A 31 -15.91 -12.08 8.37
C ASP A 31 -15.55 -10.60 8.44
N GLN A 32 -15.20 -10.10 9.63
CA GLN A 32 -14.73 -8.73 9.86
C GLN A 32 -13.21 -8.58 9.66
N LEU A 33 -12.55 -9.59 9.09
CA LEU A 33 -11.14 -9.54 8.69
C LEU A 33 -11.04 -9.45 7.17
N SER A 34 -10.08 -8.66 6.69
CA SER A 34 -9.58 -8.73 5.33
C SER A 34 -8.14 -9.19 5.34
N VAL A 35 -7.80 -10.12 4.45
CA VAL A 35 -6.44 -10.62 4.27
C VAL A 35 -6.01 -10.30 2.85
N THR A 36 -4.91 -9.58 2.69
CA THR A 36 -4.37 -9.14 1.40
C THR A 36 -2.96 -9.67 1.23
N LEU A 37 -2.62 -10.09 0.01
CA LEU A 37 -1.28 -10.48 -0.39
C LEU A 37 -0.70 -9.45 -1.32
N THR A 38 0.57 -9.14 -1.15
CA THR A 38 1.34 -8.34 -2.10
C THR A 38 2.48 -9.19 -2.64
N GLY A 39 2.56 -9.32 -3.96
CA GLY A 39 3.63 -10.06 -4.64
C GLY A 39 4.93 -9.25 -4.77
N PRO A 40 6.03 -9.90 -5.21
CA PRO A 40 7.31 -9.23 -5.47
C PRO A 40 7.24 -8.14 -6.55
N ASP A 41 6.23 -8.20 -7.42
CA ASP A 41 5.91 -7.20 -8.44
C ASP A 41 5.21 -5.96 -7.86
N GLY A 42 4.87 -5.96 -6.57
CA GLY A 42 4.13 -4.90 -5.89
C GLY A 42 2.62 -4.99 -6.04
N THR A 43 2.09 -5.97 -6.79
CA THR A 43 0.66 -6.10 -7.01
C THR A 43 -0.02 -6.67 -5.77
N SER A 44 -1.09 -6.03 -5.32
CA SER A 44 -1.88 -6.48 -4.17
C SER A 44 -3.18 -7.13 -4.59
N ARG A 45 -3.58 -8.21 -3.90
CA ARG A 45 -4.83 -8.95 -4.14
C ARG A 45 -5.41 -9.53 -2.85
N PRO A 46 -6.74 -9.70 -2.75
CA PRO A 46 -7.33 -10.45 -1.64
C PRO A 46 -6.79 -11.89 -1.57
N ALA A 47 -6.51 -12.37 -0.36
CA ALA A 47 -6.19 -13.76 -0.10
C ALA A 47 -7.49 -14.57 0.03
N SER A 48 -7.50 -15.80 -0.51
CA SER A 48 -8.57 -16.78 -0.35
C SER A 48 -8.07 -18.02 0.38
N GLY A 49 -8.98 -18.82 0.94
CA GLY A 49 -8.63 -20.10 1.58
C GLY A 49 -7.95 -20.00 2.96
N TRP A 50 -7.87 -18.80 3.53
CA TRP A 50 -7.41 -18.62 4.92
C TRP A 50 -8.51 -19.00 5.92
N LYS A 51 -8.09 -19.31 7.15
CA LYS A 51 -8.98 -19.50 8.31
C LYS A 51 -8.50 -18.62 9.44
N ALA A 52 -9.39 -18.20 10.33
CA ALA A 52 -9.02 -17.41 11.50
C ALA A 52 -9.52 -18.04 12.79
N ARG A 53 -8.74 -17.89 13.86
CA ARG A 53 -9.16 -18.11 15.24
C ARG A 53 -9.15 -16.77 15.96
N LEU A 54 -10.23 -16.44 16.63
CA LEU A 54 -10.38 -15.20 17.40
C LEU A 54 -10.12 -15.47 18.89
N ASN A 55 -9.50 -14.49 19.54
CA ASN A 55 -9.35 -14.40 21.00
C ASN A 55 -9.97 -13.07 21.47
N ASP A 56 -9.89 -12.78 22.77
CA ASP A 56 -10.51 -11.58 23.33
C ASP A 56 -9.99 -10.28 22.71
N ASP A 57 -8.70 -10.16 22.36
CA ASP A 57 -8.11 -8.91 21.84
C ASP A 57 -7.43 -9.08 20.48
N GLY A 58 -7.76 -10.13 19.73
CA GLY A 58 -7.07 -10.42 18.47
C GLY A 58 -7.34 -11.82 17.97
N GLY A 59 -6.29 -12.46 17.45
CA GLY A 59 -6.40 -13.81 16.91
C GLY A 59 -5.20 -14.21 16.08
N SER A 60 -5.39 -15.24 15.26
CA SER A 60 -4.43 -15.66 14.26
C SER A 60 -5.13 -16.13 13.00
N VAL A 61 -4.56 -15.75 11.85
CA VAL A 61 -4.96 -16.21 10.53
C VAL A 61 -4.02 -17.33 10.10
N THR A 62 -4.55 -18.50 9.77
CA THR A 62 -3.82 -19.59 9.12
C THR A 62 -4.01 -19.46 7.61
N TYR A 63 -2.91 -19.37 6.86
CA TYR A 63 -2.91 -19.21 5.39
C TYR A 63 -1.77 -19.99 4.74
N LEU A 64 -2.04 -20.57 3.56
CA LEU A 64 -1.05 -21.22 2.70
C LEU A 64 -1.09 -20.56 1.32
N HIS A 65 0.08 -20.20 0.81
CA HIS A 65 0.28 -19.71 -0.55
C HIS A 65 0.40 -20.90 -1.51
N ASP A 66 -0.63 -21.16 -2.30
CA ASP A 66 -0.70 -22.28 -3.26
C ASP A 66 -0.33 -23.64 -2.63
N GLY A 67 -0.75 -23.84 -1.37
CA GLY A 67 -0.49 -25.07 -0.60
C GLY A 67 0.85 -25.10 0.14
N ALA A 68 1.66 -24.05 0.06
CA ALA A 68 2.95 -23.92 0.74
C ALA A 68 2.96 -22.73 1.74
N PRO A 69 3.94 -22.66 2.66
CA PRO A 69 4.15 -21.47 3.48
C PRO A 69 4.42 -20.21 2.64
N LEU A 70 4.18 -19.03 3.21
CA LEU A 70 4.34 -17.77 2.48
C LEU A 70 5.82 -17.56 2.07
N PRO A 71 6.16 -17.54 0.77
CA PRO A 71 7.54 -17.49 0.32
C PRO A 71 8.16 -16.10 0.47
N GLU A 72 9.50 -16.02 0.49
CA GLU A 72 10.22 -14.75 0.51
C GLU A 72 9.82 -13.83 -0.64
N GLY A 73 9.84 -12.52 -0.38
CA GLY A 73 9.41 -11.49 -1.34
C GLY A 73 7.90 -11.25 -1.40
N TRP A 74 7.08 -12.12 -0.79
CA TRP A 74 5.65 -11.87 -0.60
C TRP A 74 5.35 -11.18 0.73
N LYS A 75 4.28 -10.40 0.78
CA LYS A 75 3.75 -9.81 2.02
C LYS A 75 2.31 -10.25 2.24
N LEU A 76 1.94 -10.42 3.51
CA LEU A 76 0.57 -10.67 3.94
C LEU A 76 0.16 -9.60 4.94
N ALA A 77 -0.97 -8.94 4.68
CA ALA A 77 -1.58 -7.98 5.58
C ALA A 77 -2.94 -8.50 6.06
N ILE A 78 -3.19 -8.39 7.36
CA ILE A 78 -4.49 -8.64 8.00
C ILE A 78 -4.99 -7.29 8.49
N THR A 79 -6.19 -6.88 8.07
CA THR A 79 -6.82 -5.63 8.51
C THR A 79 -8.22 -5.86 9.05
N ARG A 80 -8.70 -4.97 9.92
CA ARG A 80 -10.13 -4.88 10.22
C ARG A 80 -10.91 -4.51 8.95
N ASN A 81 -12.06 -5.14 8.77
CA ASN A 81 -13.05 -4.85 7.74
C ASN A 81 -14.45 -5.01 8.35
N MET A 82 -14.71 -4.28 9.42
CA MET A 82 -16.02 -4.30 10.09
C MET A 82 -17.04 -3.51 9.26
N PRO A 83 -18.32 -3.94 9.23
CA PRO A 83 -19.39 -3.11 8.69
C PRO A 83 -19.56 -1.85 9.54
N PHE A 84 -19.86 -0.72 8.90
CA PHE A 84 -20.17 0.54 9.57
C PHE A 84 -21.69 0.64 9.82
N GLU A 85 -22.17 -0.08 10.83
CA GLU A 85 -23.59 -0.15 11.15
C GLU A 85 -23.85 -0.09 12.67
N GLN A 86 -24.90 0.62 13.06
CA GLN A 86 -25.38 0.55 14.42
C GLN A 86 -26.21 -0.73 14.61
N GLN A 87 -25.76 -1.61 15.51
CA GLN A 87 -26.45 -2.87 15.81
C GLN A 87 -27.34 -2.83 17.07
N ILE A 88 -27.38 -1.70 17.77
CA ILE A 88 -28.15 -1.54 19.01
C ILE A 88 -29.41 -0.72 18.74
N ASP A 89 -30.55 -1.28 19.13
CA ASP A 89 -31.84 -0.61 19.16
C ASP A 89 -32.34 -0.51 20.62
N LEU A 90 -32.30 0.68 21.20
CA LEU A 90 -32.71 0.92 22.59
C LEU A 90 -34.16 1.38 22.66
N VAL A 91 -34.97 0.67 23.44
CA VAL A 91 -36.39 1.01 23.65
C VAL A 91 -36.55 1.93 24.85
N SER A 92 -37.13 3.11 24.64
CA SER A 92 -37.41 4.08 25.70
C SER A 92 -38.34 3.52 26.78
N GLY A 93 -38.10 3.87 28.05
CA GLY A 93 -38.88 3.41 29.20
C GLY A 93 -38.60 1.98 29.65
N THR A 94 -37.64 1.29 29.03
CA THR A 94 -37.18 -0.05 29.44
C THR A 94 -35.86 0.01 30.20
N ARG A 95 -35.48 -1.10 30.83
CA ARG A 95 -34.16 -1.23 31.47
C ARG A 95 -33.08 -1.45 30.41
N PHE A 96 -31.97 -0.72 30.52
CA PHE A 96 -30.81 -0.94 29.67
C PHE A 96 -29.85 -1.99 30.26
N ASP A 97 -29.29 -2.81 29.37
CA ASP A 97 -28.19 -3.71 29.70
C ASP A 97 -26.86 -3.00 29.46
N ALA A 98 -26.04 -2.90 30.51
CA ALA A 98 -24.74 -2.26 30.44
C ALA A 98 -23.78 -2.97 29.46
N GLU A 99 -23.88 -4.30 29.35
CA GLU A 99 -23.01 -5.08 28.46
C GLU A 99 -23.32 -4.81 26.99
N VAL A 100 -24.61 -4.61 26.66
CA VAL A 100 -25.04 -4.24 25.31
C VAL A 100 -24.49 -2.86 24.94
N ILE A 101 -24.62 -1.88 25.85
CA ILE A 101 -24.10 -0.53 25.63
C ILE A 101 -22.58 -0.54 25.47
N GLU A 102 -21.86 -1.21 26.37
CA GLU A 102 -20.40 -1.33 26.32
C GLU A 102 -19.94 -1.96 25.01
N THR A 103 -20.55 -3.10 24.61
CA THR A 103 -20.22 -3.77 23.33
C THR A 103 -20.44 -2.86 22.13
N GLY A 104 -21.49 -2.03 22.14
CA GLY A 104 -21.74 -1.04 21.09
C GLY A 104 -20.70 0.06 21.02
N LEU A 105 -20.33 0.63 22.18
CA LEU A 105 -19.30 1.66 22.28
C LEU A 105 -17.92 1.13 21.88
N ASP A 106 -17.62 -0.12 22.22
CA ASP A 106 -16.44 -0.83 21.78
C ASP A 106 -16.44 -0.98 20.25
N ARG A 107 -17.52 -1.48 19.64
CA ARG A 107 -17.62 -1.61 18.17
C ARG A 107 -17.40 -0.28 17.45
N ALA A 108 -18.08 0.76 17.89
CA ALA A 108 -17.90 2.11 17.34
C ALA A 108 -16.45 2.61 17.52
N THR A 109 -15.76 2.19 18.59
CA THR A 109 -14.34 2.51 18.80
C THR A 109 -13.44 1.76 17.84
N ALA A 110 -13.70 0.47 17.56
CA ALA A 110 -12.96 -0.29 16.57
C ALA A 110 -13.17 0.25 15.16
N GLU A 111 -14.38 0.67 14.80
CA GLU A 111 -14.69 1.33 13.52
C GLU A 111 -13.89 2.63 13.37
N ARG A 112 -13.84 3.48 14.41
CA ARG A 112 -13.02 4.70 14.40
C ARG A 112 -11.53 4.40 14.26
N GLN A 113 -11.02 3.37 14.94
CA GLN A 113 -9.63 2.94 14.79
C GLN A 113 -9.35 2.38 13.37
N GLN A 114 -10.31 1.67 12.76
CA GLN A 114 -10.23 1.20 11.38
C GLN A 114 -10.16 2.40 10.40
N LEU A 115 -11.00 3.41 10.57
CA LEU A 115 -10.95 4.62 9.74
C LEU A 115 -9.62 5.36 9.90
N LEU A 116 -9.12 5.52 11.13
CA LEU A 116 -7.81 6.14 11.37
C LEU A 116 -6.69 5.39 10.65
N GLU A 117 -6.69 4.05 10.70
CA GLU A 117 -5.71 3.22 10.01
C GLU A 117 -5.74 3.42 8.49
N GLN A 118 -6.94 3.49 7.90
CA GLN A 118 -7.09 3.74 6.46
C GLN A 118 -6.63 5.15 6.08
N LEU A 119 -7.03 6.17 6.86
CA LEU A 119 -6.64 7.56 6.63
C LEU A 119 -5.13 7.77 6.74
N GLN A 120 -4.45 7.08 7.65
CA GLN A 120 -2.99 7.12 7.78
C GLN A 120 -2.23 6.64 6.53
N ARG A 121 -2.91 5.95 5.61
CA ARG A 121 -2.35 5.45 4.35
C ARG A 121 -3.00 6.06 3.11
N ALA A 122 -3.90 7.02 3.29
CA ALA A 122 -4.58 7.69 2.19
C ALA A 122 -3.75 8.89 1.71
N VAL A 123 -3.98 9.29 0.45
CA VAL A 123 -3.61 10.62 -0.02
C VAL A 123 -4.64 11.60 0.56
N ILE A 124 -4.19 12.52 1.41
CA ILE A 124 -5.04 13.53 2.04
C ILE A 124 -4.75 14.87 1.40
N LEU A 125 -5.78 15.48 0.82
CA LEU A 125 -5.69 16.81 0.22
C LEU A 125 -6.02 17.90 1.26
N PRO A 126 -5.54 19.14 1.06
CA PRO A 126 -5.96 20.27 1.86
C PRO A 126 -7.49 20.43 1.84
N PRO A 127 -8.11 20.89 2.94
CA PRO A 127 -9.57 21.03 3.03
C PRO A 127 -10.16 22.08 2.08
N THR A 128 -9.32 22.92 1.46
CA THR A 128 -9.69 23.93 0.47
C THR A 128 -9.38 23.51 -0.97
N SER A 129 -8.98 22.25 -1.18
CA SER A 129 -8.69 21.74 -2.53
C SER A 129 -9.99 21.52 -3.30
N ASP A 130 -10.01 21.91 -4.56
CA ASP A 130 -11.06 21.53 -5.52
C ASP A 130 -10.75 20.20 -6.23
N GLU A 131 -9.58 19.60 -5.97
CA GLU A 131 -9.12 18.34 -6.56
C GLU A 131 -9.53 17.12 -5.73
N THR A 132 -9.62 15.97 -6.40
CA THR A 132 -9.81 14.66 -5.76
C THR A 132 -8.46 13.93 -5.58
N PRO A 133 -8.34 12.97 -4.63
CA PRO A 133 -7.17 12.11 -4.54
C PRO A 133 -6.83 11.39 -5.86
N GLU A 134 -7.85 11.06 -6.66
CA GLU A 134 -7.71 10.48 -7.99
C GLU A 134 -7.04 11.47 -8.97
N ASP A 135 -7.42 12.74 -8.94
CA ASP A 135 -6.79 13.78 -9.77
C ASP A 135 -5.30 13.92 -9.41
N MET A 136 -4.99 14.02 -8.12
CA MET A 136 -3.61 14.08 -7.63
C MET A 136 -2.80 12.84 -8.07
N ALA A 137 -3.38 11.65 -8.01
CA ALA A 137 -2.72 10.42 -8.49
C ALA A 137 -2.43 10.49 -10.00
N LEU A 138 -3.37 10.98 -10.80
CA LEU A 138 -3.19 11.17 -12.24
C LEU A 138 -2.09 12.20 -12.55
N GLU A 139 -2.03 13.29 -11.79
CA GLU A 139 -0.96 14.29 -11.94
C GLU A 139 0.43 13.71 -11.65
N LEU A 140 0.56 12.91 -10.58
CA LEU A 140 1.83 12.24 -10.26
C LEU A 140 2.26 11.28 -11.38
N LEU A 141 1.32 10.56 -11.99
CA LEU A 141 1.60 9.68 -13.13
C LEU A 141 2.04 10.47 -14.37
N ARG A 142 1.39 11.60 -14.67
CA ARG A 142 1.79 12.48 -15.77
C ARG A 142 3.19 13.06 -15.55
N ALA A 143 3.45 13.59 -14.35
CA ALA A 143 4.75 14.14 -13.98
C ALA A 143 5.87 13.10 -14.11
N ARG A 144 5.61 11.84 -13.73
CA ARG A 144 6.53 10.72 -13.96
C ARG A 144 6.82 10.51 -15.44
N ASP A 145 5.79 10.46 -16.28
CA ASP A 145 5.94 10.19 -17.72
C ASP A 145 6.68 11.33 -18.44
N GLU A 146 6.40 12.59 -18.05
CA GLU A 146 7.12 13.77 -18.53
C GLU A 146 8.60 13.77 -18.11
N ALA A 147 8.89 13.37 -16.87
CA ALA A 147 10.25 13.22 -16.39
C ALA A 147 11.01 12.13 -17.17
N ALA A 148 10.37 10.99 -17.46
CA ALA A 148 10.96 9.92 -18.27
C ALA A 148 11.26 10.38 -19.71
N LYS A 149 10.34 11.13 -20.33
CA LYS A 149 10.54 11.73 -21.65
C LYS A 149 11.70 12.73 -21.66
N SER A 150 11.78 13.56 -20.62
CA SER A 150 12.85 14.55 -20.46
C SER A 150 14.21 13.88 -20.31
N ALA A 151 14.30 12.80 -19.53
CA ALA A 151 15.51 11.99 -19.40
C ALA A 151 15.95 11.37 -20.74
N GLY A 152 15.01 10.80 -21.52
CA GLY A 152 15.31 10.26 -22.85
C GLY A 152 15.79 11.34 -23.84
N THR A 153 15.22 12.54 -23.76
CA THR A 153 15.66 13.69 -24.57
C THR A 153 17.07 14.12 -24.19
N ALA A 154 17.38 14.20 -22.90
CA ALA A 154 18.72 14.52 -22.41
C ALA A 154 19.76 13.49 -22.86
N GLN A 155 19.42 12.20 -22.81
CA GLN A 155 20.29 11.13 -23.30
C GLN A 155 20.57 11.26 -24.81
N SER A 156 19.54 11.59 -25.60
CA SER A 156 19.69 11.80 -27.05
C SER A 156 20.56 13.02 -27.37
N SER A 157 20.39 14.11 -26.63
CA SER A 157 21.23 15.31 -26.74
C SER A 157 22.68 15.02 -26.36
N ALA A 158 22.92 14.25 -25.30
CA ALA A 158 24.27 13.83 -24.92
C ALA A 158 24.94 12.99 -26.03
N GLN A 159 24.22 12.04 -26.62
CA GLN A 159 24.72 11.23 -27.74
C GLN A 159 25.04 12.09 -28.98
N THR A 160 24.20 13.08 -29.25
CA THR A 160 24.43 14.04 -30.33
C THR A 160 25.68 14.87 -30.08
N ALA A 161 25.90 15.34 -28.85
CA ALA A 161 27.11 16.08 -28.48
C ALA A 161 28.38 15.23 -28.63
N ILE A 162 28.36 13.96 -28.18
CA ILE A 162 29.47 13.00 -28.37
C ILE A 162 29.78 12.81 -29.86
N THR A 163 28.75 12.65 -30.69
CA THR A 163 28.90 12.47 -32.13
C THR A 163 29.48 13.72 -32.79
N SER A 164 28.99 14.90 -32.42
CA SER A 164 29.51 16.18 -32.91
C SER A 164 30.96 16.41 -32.51
N ALA A 165 31.34 16.09 -31.27
CA ALA A 165 32.72 16.15 -30.82
C ALA A 165 33.63 15.22 -31.62
N SER A 166 33.18 13.98 -31.89
CA SER A 166 33.92 13.01 -32.71
C SER A 166 34.12 13.49 -34.15
N ARG A 167 33.10 14.09 -34.76
CA ARG A 167 33.18 14.67 -36.11
C ARG A 167 34.13 15.88 -36.16
N ALA A 168 34.09 16.74 -35.14
CA ALA A 168 35.01 17.87 -35.05
C ALA A 168 36.47 17.40 -34.98
N ALA A 169 36.77 16.40 -34.15
CA ALA A 169 38.11 15.81 -34.05
C ALA A 169 38.59 15.19 -35.38
N ALA A 170 37.71 14.49 -36.10
CA ALA A 170 38.04 13.93 -37.41
C ALA A 170 38.34 15.02 -38.47
N SER A 171 37.55 16.10 -38.48
CA SER A 171 37.78 17.25 -39.38
C SER A 171 39.10 17.95 -39.09
N GLU A 172 39.47 18.10 -37.82
CA GLU A 172 40.77 18.66 -37.41
C GLU A 172 41.94 17.81 -37.92
N GLN A 173 41.87 16.49 -37.75
CA GLN A 173 42.88 15.55 -38.24
C GLN A 173 43.03 15.60 -39.78
N ALA A 174 41.90 15.66 -40.50
CA ALA A 174 41.92 15.76 -41.95
C ALA A 174 42.58 17.07 -42.43
N ALA A 175 42.27 18.21 -41.80
CA ALA A 175 42.88 19.49 -42.11
C ALA A 175 44.39 19.48 -41.87
N ALA A 176 44.85 18.92 -40.75
CA ALA A 176 46.28 18.78 -40.45
C ALA A 176 47.02 17.92 -41.49
N GLY A 177 46.40 16.83 -41.95
CA GLY A 177 46.96 15.98 -43.01
C GLY A 177 47.10 16.72 -44.35
N HIS A 178 46.13 17.55 -44.73
CA HIS A 178 46.21 18.37 -45.93
C HIS A 178 47.32 19.43 -45.84
N GLU A 179 47.52 20.06 -44.69
CA GLU A 179 48.59 21.03 -44.49
C GLU A 179 49.98 20.40 -44.62
N GLN A 180 50.17 19.19 -44.09
CA GLN A 180 51.42 18.44 -44.21
C GLN A 180 51.72 18.05 -45.66
N ALA A 181 50.71 17.65 -46.44
CA ALA A 181 50.87 17.28 -47.84
C ALA A 181 51.18 18.47 -48.77
N ALA A 182 50.93 19.71 -48.32
CA ALA A 182 51.15 20.93 -49.10
C ALA A 182 52.54 21.56 -48.87
N ARG A 183 53.33 21.06 -47.93
CA ARG A 183 54.71 21.50 -47.63
C ARG A 183 55.73 20.63 -48.35
#